data_AF-X0TRF8-F1
#
_entry.id   AF-X0TRF8-F1
#
_cell.length_a   1.000
_cell.length_b   1.000
_cell.length_c   1.000
_cell.angle_alpha   90.00
_cell.angle_beta   90.00
_cell.angle_gamma   90.00
#
_symmetry.space_group_name_H-M   'P 1'
#
loop_
_entity.id
_entity.type
_entity.pdbx_description
1 polymer ?
#
loop_
_entity_poly.entity_id
_entity_poly.type
_entity_poly.pdbx_seq_one_letter_code
_entity_poly.pdbx_strand_id
1 'polypeptide(L)'
;MLFDGVAKSVWNKFGMFGIQMLIPTRKHTPKTVLGIDWGSKFEGYSVICGNINNFNVMWLLPDKKNLVRKLKERRTLRRTRRSRNCRR
;
A
#
# COMPACT_ATOMS: atom_id res chain seq x y z
N MET A 1 -19.41 -17.09 9.12
CA MET A 1 -18.06 -17.53 8.67
C MET A 1 -17.03 -17.57 9.79
N LEU A 2 -16.67 -16.46 10.46
CA LEU A 2 -15.74 -16.51 11.62
C LEU A 2 -16.37 -17.22 12.83
N PHE A 3 -17.66 -17.04 13.04
CA PHE A 3 -18.41 -17.61 14.18
C PHE A 3 -18.78 -19.09 14.03
N ASP A 4 -18.66 -19.65 12.83
CA ASP A 4 -19.08 -21.04 12.54
C ASP A 4 -17.93 -22.05 12.70
N GLY A 5 -16.79 -21.63 13.28
CA GLY A 5 -15.61 -22.48 13.50
C GLY A 5 -14.83 -22.86 12.23
N VAL A 6 -15.21 -22.34 11.06
CA VAL A 6 -14.58 -22.67 9.77
C VAL A 6 -13.36 -21.81 9.43
N ALA A 7 -13.10 -20.76 10.21
CA ALA A 7 -11.96 -19.87 10.02
C ALA A 7 -11.45 -19.33 11.37
N LYS A 8 -10.15 -19.03 11.45
CA LYS A 8 -9.53 -18.36 12.61
C LYS A 8 -8.84 -17.08 12.21
N SER A 9 -8.84 -16.09 13.10
CA SER A 9 -7.97 -14.92 12.98
C SER A 9 -6.52 -15.33 13.20
N VAL A 10 -5.60 -14.78 12.41
CA VAL A 10 -4.16 -15.00 12.55
C VAL A 10 -3.43 -13.68 12.42
N TRP A 11 -2.36 -13.54 13.18
CA TRP A 11 -1.44 -12.42 13.06
C TRP A 11 -0.10 -12.94 12.60
N ASN A 12 0.45 -12.35 11.55
CA ASN A 12 1.79 -12.72 11.10
C ASN A 12 2.87 -12.00 11.94
N LYS A 13 4.13 -12.39 11.76
CA LYS A 13 5.28 -11.78 12.44
C LYS A 13 5.46 -10.27 12.18
N PHE A 14 4.78 -9.73 11.17
CA PHE A 14 4.81 -8.31 10.80
C PHE A 14 3.63 -7.52 11.39
N GLY A 15 2.80 -8.14 12.22
CA GLY A 15 1.63 -7.50 12.81
C GLY A 15 0.47 -7.27 11.84
N MET A 16 0.43 -7.99 10.70
CA MET A 16 -0.71 -7.94 9.79
C MET A 16 -1.75 -8.96 10.21
N PHE A 17 -3.00 -8.50 10.31
CA PHE A 17 -4.17 -9.35 10.53
C PHE A 17 -4.52 -10.14 9.27
N GLY A 18 -4.85 -11.42 9.44
CA GLY A 18 -5.35 -12.28 8.39
C GLY A 18 -6.44 -13.22 8.90
N ILE A 19 -7.19 -13.79 7.97
CA ILE A 19 -8.18 -14.84 8.25
C ILE A 19 -7.68 -16.12 7.59
N GLN A 20 -7.48 -17.17 8.37
CA GLN A 20 -7.10 -18.49 7.88
C GLN A 20 -8.29 -19.43 7.92
N MET A 21 -8.61 -20.03 6.78
CA MET A 21 -9.63 -21.06 6.69
C MET A 21 -9.11 -22.36 7.34
N LEU A 22 -9.93 -22.97 8.19
CA LEU A 22 -9.64 -24.26 8.86
C LEU A 22 -10.18 -25.45 8.07
N ILE A 23 -11.03 -25.18 7.09
CA ILE A 23 -11.60 -26.16 6.18
C ILE A 23 -10.82 -26.18 4.86
N PRO A 24 -10.86 -27.28 4.10
CA PRO A 24 -10.29 -27.33 2.76
C PRO A 24 -10.93 -26.26 1.86
N THR A 25 -10.11 -25.34 1.35
CA THR A 25 -10.52 -24.35 0.35
C THR A 25 -10.23 -24.87 -1.06
N ARG A 26 -10.71 -24.15 -2.07
CA ARG A 26 -10.35 -24.42 -3.48
C ARG A 26 -8.81 -24.46 -3.60
N LYS A 27 -8.30 -25.53 -4.21
CA LYS A 27 -6.86 -25.70 -4.50
C LYS A 27 -6.33 -24.71 -5.53
N HIS A 28 -7.21 -24.18 -6.37
CA HIS A 28 -6.86 -23.27 -7.45
C HIS A 28 -7.02 -21.82 -7.02
N THR A 29 -5.93 -21.06 -7.11
CA THR A 29 -6.00 -19.60 -7.06
C THR A 29 -6.74 -19.10 -8.29
N PRO A 30 -7.83 -18.34 -8.14
CA PRO A 30 -8.52 -17.80 -9.30
C PRO A 30 -7.59 -16.86 -10.07
N LYS A 31 -7.72 -16.82 -11.39
CA LYS A 31 -7.02 -15.81 -12.21
C LYS A 31 -7.56 -14.43 -11.84
N THR A 32 -6.71 -13.61 -11.23
CA THR A 32 -7.00 -12.24 -10.84
C THR A 32 -6.16 -11.26 -11.65
N VAL A 33 -6.74 -10.13 -12.01
CA VAL A 33 -6.04 -9.02 -12.66
C VAL A 33 -6.01 -7.84 -11.69
N LEU A 34 -4.85 -7.21 -11.57
CA LEU A 34 -4.68 -5.94 -10.86
C LEU A 34 -4.64 -4.80 -11.88
N GLY A 35 -5.65 -3.93 -11.82
CA GLY A 35 -5.66 -2.65 -12.53
C GLY A 35 -5.13 -1.55 -11.63
N ILE A 36 -4.20 -0.74 -12.14
CA ILE A 36 -3.66 0.42 -11.44
C ILE A 36 -3.89 1.65 -12.30
N ASP A 37 -4.58 2.64 -11.74
CA ASP A 37 -4.81 3.95 -12.34
C ASP A 37 -3.95 5.00 -11.62
N TRP A 38 -2.93 5.49 -12.32
CA TRP A 38 -1.94 6.41 -11.76
C TRP A 38 -2.39 7.86 -11.96
N GLY A 39 -2.94 8.47 -10.92
CA GLY A 39 -3.27 9.89 -10.92
C GLY A 39 -2.23 10.75 -10.22
N SER A 40 -2.34 12.07 -10.41
CA SER A 40 -1.45 13.05 -9.76
C SER A 40 -1.83 13.38 -8.32
N LYS A 41 -3.07 13.09 -7.93
CA LYS A 41 -3.66 13.34 -6.60
C LYS A 41 -4.28 12.09 -5.98
N PHE A 42 -4.64 11.11 -6.81
CA PHE A 42 -5.29 9.89 -6.40
C PHE A 42 -4.67 8.72 -7.16
N GLU A 43 -4.53 7.58 -6.51
CA GLU A 43 -4.21 6.32 -7.19
C GLU A 43 -5.37 5.35 -7.02
N GLY A 44 -5.86 4.82 -8.13
CA GLY A 44 -6.90 3.81 -8.14
C GLY A 44 -6.28 2.42 -8.20
N TYR A 45 -6.71 1.52 -7.31
CA TYR A 45 -6.37 0.11 -7.34
C TYR A 45 -7.63 -0.73 -7.42
N SER A 46 -7.68 -1.63 -8.41
CA SER A 46 -8.81 -2.53 -8.60
C SER A 46 -8.32 -3.96 -8.81
N VAL A 47 -8.81 -4.90 -8.02
CA VAL A 47 -8.53 -6.34 -8.18
C VAL A 47 -9.79 -7.01 -8.69
N ILE A 48 -9.70 -7.55 -9.90
CA ILE A 48 -10.82 -8.19 -10.59
C ILE A 48 -10.55 -9.69 -10.70
N CYS A 49 -11.57 -10.49 -10.39
CA CYS A 49 -11.59 -11.94 -10.57
C CYS A 49 -12.74 -12.31 -11.51
N GLY A 50 -12.43 -12.66 -12.77
CA GLY A 50 -13.45 -12.85 -13.79
C GLY A 50 -14.22 -11.56 -14.05
N ASN A 51 -15.53 -11.55 -13.75
CA ASN A 51 -16.40 -10.37 -13.90
C ASN A 51 -16.69 -9.64 -12.57
N ILE A 52 -16.09 -10.08 -11.47
CA ILE A 52 -16.34 -9.52 -10.13
C ILE A 52 -15.17 -8.62 -9.75
N ASN A 53 -15.49 -7.41 -9.28
CA ASN A 53 -14.52 -6.52 -8.65
C ASN A 53 -14.42 -6.90 -7.16
N ASN A 54 -13.34 -7.61 -6.80
CA ASN A 54 -13.13 -8.13 -5.46
C ASN A 54 -12.63 -7.05 -4.50
N PHE A 55 -11.94 -6.04 -5.00
CA PHE A 55 -11.33 -5.00 -4.18
C PHE A 55 -11.14 -3.75 -5.02
N ASN A 56 -11.69 -2.63 -4.55
CA ASN A 56 -11.54 -1.34 -5.19
C ASN A 56 -11.20 -0.30 -4.13
N VAL A 57 -10.05 0.35 -4.28
CA VAL A 57 -9.57 1.36 -3.34
C VAL A 57 -9.01 2.55 -4.09
N MET A 58 -9.31 3.74 -3.57
CA MET A 58 -8.70 4.99 -3.97
C MET A 58 -7.74 5.46 -2.87
N TRP A 59 -6.48 5.63 -3.22
CA TRP A 59 -5.48 6.22 -2.35
C TRP A 59 -5.39 7.72 -2.58
N LEU A 60 -5.45 8.48 -1.49
CA LEU A 60 -5.22 9.92 -1.48
C LEU A 60 -3.71 10.18 -1.48
N LEU A 61 -3.19 10.74 -2.56
CA LEU A 61 -1.78 11.07 -2.64
C LEU A 61 -1.49 12.39 -1.90
N PRO A 62 -0.31 12.51 -1.28
CA PRO A 62 0.11 13.76 -0.67
C PRO A 62 0.24 14.87 -1.72
N ASP A 63 -0.12 16.09 -1.34
CA ASP A 63 -0.02 17.24 -2.24
C ASP A 63 1.41 17.40 -2.79
N LYS A 64 1.52 17.32 -4.11
CA LYS A 64 2.77 17.45 -4.85
C LYS A 64 3.51 18.75 -4.53
N LYS A 65 2.80 19.86 -4.28
CA LYS A 65 3.43 21.14 -3.91
C LYS A 65 4.18 21.02 -2.58
N ASN A 66 3.54 20.41 -1.59
CA ASN A 66 4.14 20.16 -0.27
C ASN A 66 5.32 19.20 -0.36
N LEU A 67 5.22 18.14 -1.18
CA LEU A 67 6.31 17.19 -1.40
C LEU A 67 7.54 17.89 -2.00
N VAL A 68 7.35 18.66 -3.07
CA VAL A 68 8.44 19.40 -3.74
C VAL A 68 9.08 20.42 -2.81
N ARG A 69 8.28 21.14 -2.01
CA ARG A 69 8.80 22.07 -0.99
C ARG A 69 9.70 21.35 0.02
N LYS A 70 9.22 20.26 0.64
CA LYS A 70 9.99 19.46 1.61
C LYS A 70 11.29 18.93 1.01
N LEU A 71 11.28 18.49 -0.26
CA LEU A 71 12.49 18.03 -0.95
C LEU A 71 13.50 19.16 -1.18
N LYS A 72 13.04 20.37 -1.53
CA LYS A 72 13.90 21.56 -1.67
C LYS A 72 14.51 21.95 -0.33
N GLU A 73 13.71 22.04 0.72
CA GLU A 73 14.16 22.36 2.09
C GLU A 73 15.22 21.35 2.57
N ARG A 74 14.97 20.05 2.39
CA ARG A 74 15.94 18.99 2.70
C ARG A 74 17.25 19.17 1.95
N ARG A 75 17.19 19.55 0.67
CA ARG A 75 18.38 19.83 -0.15
C ARG A 75 19.15 21.03 0.37
N THR A 76 18.47 22.12 0.71
CA THR A 76 19.08 23.34 1.25
C THR A 76 19.77 23.05 2.58
N LEU A 77 19.07 22.45 3.55
CA LEU A 77 19.63 22.09 4.85
C LEU A 77 20.88 21.20 4.72
N ARG A 78 20.86 20.24 3.81
CA ARG A 78 22.03 19.38 3.52
C ARG A 78 23.20 20.20 2.98
N ARG A 79 22.96 21.11 2.03
CA ARG A 79 24.01 21.96 1.44
C ARG A 79 24.60 22.91 2.49
N THR A 80 23.75 23.57 3.28
CA THR A 80 24.20 24.46 4.35
C THR A 80 25.06 23.72 5.38
N ARG A 81 24.65 22.52 5.81
CA ARG A 81 25.45 21.70 6.72
C ARG A 81 26.80 21.31 6.13
N ARG A 82 26.83 20.87 4.87
CA ARG A 82 28.10 20.56 4.17
C ARG A 82 28.98 21.79 4.04
N SER A 83 28.42 22.93 3.69
CA SER A 83 29.18 24.18 3.59
C SER A 83 29.83 24.56 4.92
N ARG A 84 29.12 24.41 6.05
CA ARG A 84 29.68 24.64 7.39
C ARG A 84 30.76 23.63 7.78
N ASN A 85 30.59 22.35 7.40
CA ASN A 85 31.53 21.30 7.79
C ASN A 85 32.76 21.17 6.88
N CYS A 86 32.63 21.56 5.61
CA CYS A 86 33.69 21.41 4.59
C CYS A 86 34.42 22.72 4.28
N ARG A 87 33.98 23.85 4.83
CA ARG A 87 34.81 25.06 4.97
C ARG A 87 35.51 24.99 6.33
N ARG A 88 36.59 24.21 6.38
CA ARG A 88 37.73 24.52 7.24
C ARG A 88 38.70 25.35 6.41
#